data_AF-A0A101FT28-F1
#
_entry.id   AF-A0A101FT28-F1
#
_cell.length_a   1.000
_cell.length_b   1.000
_cell.length_c   1.000
_cell.angle_alpha   90.00
_cell.angle_beta   90.00
_cell.angle_gamma   90.00
#
_symmetry.space_group_name_H-M   'P 1'
#
loop_
_entity.id
_entity.type
_entity.pdbx_description
1 polymer ?
#
loop_
_entity_poly.entity_id
_entity_poly.type
_entity_poly.pdbx_seq_one_letter_code
_entity_poly.pdbx_strand_id
1 'polypeptide(L)'
;MTRERIRIDLWLKEVAPSNELRKWFGHDPGRWDEFKERYYQELAEKEDIVGLISEKISSGDVTLVFGAKDEKVNNAVALKEYLLREP
;
A
#
# COMPACT_ATOMS: atom_id res chain seq x y z
N MET A 1 -10.08 12.02 13.34
CA MET A 1 -10.37 10.59 13.62
C MET A 1 -9.29 10.08 14.57
N THR A 2 -9.66 9.74 15.80
CA THR A 2 -8.78 9.12 16.80
C THR A 2 -8.56 7.65 16.42
N ARG A 3 -7.31 7.19 16.47
CA ARG A 3 -6.83 5.87 15.99
C ARG A 3 -7.32 4.67 16.82
N GLU A 4 -8.38 4.81 17.60
CA GLU A 4 -8.66 3.91 18.74
C GLU A 4 -9.72 2.83 18.50
N ARG A 5 -10.28 2.64 17.29
CA ARG A 5 -11.34 1.63 17.09
C ARG A 5 -11.25 0.82 15.79
N ILE A 6 -10.04 0.61 15.27
CA ILE A 6 -9.83 -0.44 14.26
C ILE A 6 -8.95 -1.49 14.93
N ARG A 7 -9.46 -2.71 15.09
CA ARG A 7 -8.62 -3.88 15.40
C ARG A 7 -7.76 -4.12 14.17
N ILE A 8 -6.64 -3.41 14.08
CA ILE A 8 -5.66 -3.63 13.03
C ILE A 8 -4.74 -4.71 13.59
N ASP A 9 -5.00 -5.95 13.22
CA ASP A 9 -4.19 -7.11 13.64
C ASP A 9 -2.72 -6.99 13.19
N LEU A 10 -2.46 -6.23 12.11
CA LEU A 10 -1.11 -5.94 11.63
C LEU A 10 -0.96 -4.48 11.17
N TRP A 11 -0.15 -3.72 11.91
CA TRP A 11 0.22 -2.36 11.54
C TRP A 11 1.58 -2.37 10.81
N LEU A 12 1.56 -2.63 9.50
CA LEU A 12 2.77 -2.68 8.66
C LEU A 12 3.09 -1.31 8.06
N LYS A 13 3.69 -0.39 8.82
CA LYS A 13 4.10 0.94 8.28
C LYS A 13 5.08 0.82 7.13
N GLU A 14 5.87 -0.24 7.15
CA GLU A 14 6.97 -0.48 6.22
C GLU A 14 6.50 -0.80 4.81
N VAL A 15 5.27 -1.33 4.66
CA VAL A 15 4.68 -1.56 3.33
C VAL A 15 4.38 -0.24 2.62
N ALA A 16 4.15 0.84 3.36
CA ALA A 16 3.73 2.09 2.78
C ALA A 16 4.89 2.77 2.02
N PRO A 17 4.59 3.59 0.98
CA PRO A 17 5.61 4.17 0.11
C PRO A 17 6.56 5.07 0.88
N SER A 18 7.80 5.23 0.42
CA SER A 18 8.78 6.11 1.06
C SER A 18 8.27 7.55 1.15
N ASN A 19 8.81 8.30 2.11
CA ASN A 19 8.44 9.71 2.27
C ASN A 19 8.84 10.55 1.05
N GLU A 20 9.92 10.18 0.36
CA GLU A 20 10.38 10.84 -0.85
C GLU A 20 9.42 10.56 -2.00
N LEU A 21 9.02 9.30 -2.19
CA LEU A 21 8.06 8.93 -3.23
C LEU A 21 6.69 9.59 -3.01
N ARG A 22 6.21 9.66 -1.76
CA ARG A 22 4.97 10.39 -1.41
C ARG A 22 5.04 11.88 -1.76
N LYS A 23 6.16 12.53 -1.42
CA LYS A 23 6.38 13.96 -1.73
C LYS A 23 6.47 14.19 -3.23
N TRP A 24 7.14 13.30 -3.95
CA TRP A 24 7.28 13.37 -5.40
C TRP A 24 5.94 13.18 -6.13
N PHE A 25 5.14 12.22 -5.67
CA PHE A 25 3.82 11.97 -6.23
C PHE A 25 2.90 13.17 -6.05
N GLY A 26 2.92 13.80 -4.87
CA GLY A 26 2.21 15.05 -4.62
C GLY A 26 0.69 14.98 -4.85
N HIS A 27 0.11 13.77 -4.93
CA HIS A 27 -1.27 13.52 -5.37
C HIS A 27 -1.60 14.04 -6.77
N ASP A 28 -0.61 14.10 -7.67
CA ASP A 28 -0.80 14.44 -9.08
C ASP A 28 -1.29 13.20 -9.86
N PRO A 29 -2.55 13.17 -10.36
CA PRO A 29 -3.05 12.04 -11.13
C PRO A 29 -2.24 11.76 -12.40
N GLY A 30 -1.59 12.77 -12.99
CA GLY A 30 -0.73 12.60 -14.17
C GLY A 30 0.55 11.81 -13.89
N ARG A 31 0.90 11.63 -12.61
CA ARG A 31 2.06 10.84 -12.16
C ARG A 31 1.67 9.49 -11.59
N TRP A 32 0.39 9.11 -11.66
CA TRP A 32 -0.11 7.93 -10.96
C TRP A 32 0.55 6.63 -11.44
N ASP A 33 0.62 6.41 -12.75
CA ASP A 33 1.18 5.19 -13.29
C ASP A 33 2.67 5.04 -12.95
N GLU A 34 3.43 6.13 -13.04
CA GLU A 34 4.85 6.15 -12.65
C GLU A 34 5.01 6.01 -11.12
N PHE A 35 4.12 6.57 -10.32
CA PHE A 35 4.10 6.34 -8.88
C PHE A 35 3.89 4.85 -8.58
N LYS A 36 2.98 4.17 -9.28
CA LYS A 36 2.77 2.73 -9.11
C LYS A 36 4.05 1.97 -9.43
N GLU A 37 4.67 2.21 -10.57
CA GLU A 37 5.91 1.53 -10.94
C GLU A 37 7.02 1.72 -9.91
N ARG A 38 7.26 2.97 -9.47
CA ARG A 38 8.26 3.27 -8.44
C ARG A 38 7.93 2.62 -7.11
N TYR A 39 6.66 2.63 -6.72
CA TYR A 39 6.22 2.00 -5.49
C TYR A 39 6.35 0.47 -5.56
N TYR A 40 6.11 -0.14 -6.71
CA TYR A 40 6.29 -1.58 -6.92
C TYR A 40 7.75 -1.99 -6.80
N GLN A 41 8.70 -1.16 -7.23
CA GLN A 41 10.11 -1.39 -6.97
C GLN A 41 10.41 -1.36 -5.46
N GLU A 42 9.87 -0.39 -4.72
CA GLU A 42 10.03 -0.35 -3.25
C GLU A 42 9.38 -1.55 -2.54
N LEU A 43 8.33 -2.14 -3.12
CA LEU A 43 7.66 -3.34 -2.58
C LEU A 43 8.43 -4.62 -2.93
N ALA A 44 9.03 -4.69 -4.11
CA ALA A 44 9.87 -5.80 -4.54
C ALA A 44 11.13 -5.95 -3.66
N GLU A 45 11.62 -4.86 -3.06
CA GLU A 45 12.69 -4.93 -2.06
C GLU A 45 12.22 -5.39 -0.67
N LYS A 46 10.90 -5.57 -0.47
CA LYS A 46 10.26 -5.91 0.80
C LYS A 46 9.49 -7.23 0.70
N GLU A 47 10.08 -8.22 0.04
CA GLU A 47 9.47 -9.52 -0.22
C GLU A 47 8.92 -10.19 1.04
N ASP A 48 9.64 -10.10 2.17
CA ASP A 48 9.19 -10.67 3.45
C ASP A 48 7.85 -10.07 3.93
N ILE A 49 7.69 -8.75 3.79
CA ILE A 49 6.48 -8.02 4.21
C ILE A 49 5.34 -8.32 3.24
N VAL A 50 5.63 -8.34 1.94
CA VAL A 50 4.66 -8.67 0.90
C VAL A 50 4.17 -10.10 1.08
N GLY A 51 5.09 -11.06 1.30
CA GLY A 51 4.77 -12.46 1.54
C GLY A 51 3.88 -12.65 2.76
N LEU A 52 4.17 -11.95 3.87
CA LEU A 52 3.31 -11.97 5.05
C LEU A 52 1.88 -11.47 4.74
N ILE A 53 1.74 -10.44 3.91
CA ILE A 53 0.43 -9.92 3.50
C ILE A 53 -0.29 -10.96 2.63
N SER A 54 0.41 -11.58 1.67
CA SER A 54 -0.15 -12.62 0.80
C SER A 54 -0.61 -13.86 1.58
N GLU A 55 0.14 -14.29 2.61
CA GLU A 55 -0.30 -15.37 3.51
C GLU A 55 -1.58 -15.00 4.27
N LYS A 56 -1.69 -13.74 4.73
CA LYS A 56 -2.90 -13.25 5.41
C LYS A 56 -4.10 -13.19 4.47
N ILE A 57 -3.90 -12.75 3.23
CA ILE A 57 -4.93 -12.77 2.18
C ILE A 57 -5.40 -14.20 1.91
N SER A 58 -4.48 -15.16 1.87
CA SER A 58 -4.81 -16.58 1.67
C SER A 58 -5.59 -17.17 2.85
N SER A 59 -5.45 -16.61 4.05
CA SER A 59 -6.11 -17.06 5.28
C SER A 59 -7.48 -16.40 5.52
N GLY A 60 -7.85 -15.36 4.75
CA GLY A 60 -9.11 -14.64 4.88
C GLY A 60 -9.07 -13.21 4.33
N ASP A 61 -10.15 -12.45 4.57
CA ASP A 61 -10.26 -11.09 4.05
C ASP A 61 -9.28 -10.13 4.73
N VAL A 62 -8.51 -9.40 3.92
CA VAL A 62 -7.61 -8.33 4.39
C VAL A 62 -8.20 -6.96 4.04
N THR A 63 -8.37 -6.11 5.05
CA THR A 63 -8.78 -4.72 4.87
C THR A 63 -7.56 -3.80 4.89
N LEU A 64 -7.27 -3.16 3.75
CA LEU A 64 -6.22 -2.15 3.64
C LEU A 64 -6.76 -0.78 4.06
N VAL A 65 -6.15 -0.17 5.06
CA VAL A 65 -6.52 1.16 5.55
C VAL A 65 -5.53 2.20 5.04
N PHE A 66 -6.03 3.31 4.48
CA PHE A 66 -5.23 4.43 4.02
C PHE A 66 -5.71 5.75 4.64
N GLY A 67 -4.82 6.74 4.71
CA GLY A 67 -5.08 8.06 5.27
C GLY A 67 -5.04 9.20 4.25
N ALA A 68 -5.01 8.89 2.96
CA ALA A 68 -5.03 9.88 1.89
C ALA A 68 -6.44 10.49 1.75
N LYS A 69 -6.51 11.79 1.39
CA LYS A 69 -7.78 12.46 1.09
C LYS A 69 -8.43 11.98 -0.22
N ASP A 70 -7.63 11.37 -1.10
CA ASP A 70 -8.09 10.87 -2.40
C ASP A 70 -8.32 9.36 -2.32
N GLU A 71 -9.57 8.94 -2.54
CA GLU A 71 -9.99 7.54 -2.49
C GLU A 71 -9.64 6.74 -3.76
N LYS A 72 -9.37 7.43 -4.88
CA LYS A 72 -9.07 6.79 -6.16
C LYS A 72 -7.57 6.62 -6.38
N VAL A 73 -6.77 7.53 -5.81
CA VAL A 73 -5.34 7.60 -6.08
C VAL A 73 -4.56 7.57 -4.77
N ASN A 74 -4.43 6.37 -4.19
CA ASN A 74 -3.76 6.17 -2.90
C ASN A 74 -2.94 4.88 -2.83
N ASN A 75 -2.05 4.83 -1.85
CA ASN A 75 -1.12 3.73 -1.63
C ASN A 75 -1.81 2.37 -1.38
N ALA A 76 -3.03 2.34 -0.83
CA ALA A 76 -3.76 1.08 -0.64
C ALA A 76 -4.29 0.53 -1.96
N VAL A 77 -4.75 1.39 -2.87
CA VAL A 77 -5.15 0.98 -4.23
C VAL A 77 -3.95 0.42 -4.99
N ALA A 78 -2.80 1.11 -4.96
CA ALA A 78 -1.59 0.61 -5.62
C ALA A 78 -1.11 -0.72 -5.02
N LEU A 79 -1.09 -0.84 -3.69
CA LEU A 79 -0.69 -2.08 -3.01
C LEU A 79 -1.62 -3.24 -3.34
N LYS A 80 -2.94 -3.00 -3.39
CA LYS A 80 -3.90 -4.03 -3.81
C LYS A 80 -3.63 -4.49 -5.24
N GLU A 81 -3.38 -3.57 -6.16
CA GLU A 81 -3.06 -3.91 -7.56
C GLU A 81 -1.78 -4.75 -7.66
N TYR A 82 -0.75 -4.42 -6.87
CA TYR A 82 0.49 -5.19 -6.78
C TYR A 82 0.25 -6.64 -6.30
N LEU A 83 -0.45 -6.79 -5.17
CA LEU A 83 -0.75 -8.08 -4.54
C LEU A 83 -1.67 -8.98 -5.39
N LEU A 84 -2.41 -8.41 -6.34
CA LEU A 84 -3.24 -9.17 -7.29
C LEU A 84 -2.49 -9.52 -8.59
N ARG A 85 -1.34 -8.87 -8.86
CA ARG A 85 -0.50 -9.12 -10.04
C ARG A 85 0.54 -10.19 -9.80
N GLU A 86 1.16 -10.18 -8.61
CA GLU A 86 2.13 -11.17 -8.17
C GLU A 86 1.37 -12.30 -7.44
N PRO A 87 1.29 -13.52 -8.00
CA PRO A 87 0.59 -14.66 -7.39
C PRO A 87 1.37 -15.29 -6.22
#